data_AF-A0A2V7VKX7-F1
#
_entry.id   AF-A0A2V7VKX7-F1
#
_cell.length_a   1.000
_cell.length_b   1.000
_cell.length_c   1.000
_cell.angle_alpha   90.00
_cell.angle_beta   90.00
_cell.angle_gamma   90.00
#
_symmetry.space_group_name_H-M   'P 1'
#
loop_
_entity.id
_entity.type
_entity.pdbx_description
1 polymer ?
#
loop_
_entity_poly.entity_id
_entity_poly.type
_entity_poly.pdbx_seq_one_letter_code
_entity_poly.pdbx_strand_id
1 'polypeptide(L)'
;MAAPARRFRKTDELLRRRMPNPNKVVRQRETFGERVADSVAKFGGSWSFIFSFAGVLLSWIAVNAILLRNVGNGPFDPYPFILLNLFLSMLAAIQAPVIMMSQNRQDAKDRIRSELDYQVNLKAELEIMQLHEKFDRLQQELLEREAGRPGR
;
A
#
# COMPACT_ATOMS: atom_id res chain seq x y z
N MET A 1 -10.39 34.63 -27.73
CA MET A 1 -11.17 33.97 -26.66
C MET A 1 -10.59 32.58 -26.38
N ALA A 2 -9.74 32.43 -25.36
CA ALA A 2 -9.36 31.12 -24.79
C ALA A 2 -8.47 31.32 -23.55
N ALA A 3 -9.05 31.35 -22.34
CA ALA A 3 -8.34 31.02 -21.09
C ALA A 3 -9.25 30.95 -19.84
N PRO A 4 -9.99 29.85 -19.59
CA PRO A 4 -10.49 29.53 -18.25
C PRO A 4 -9.74 28.36 -17.57
N ALA A 5 -8.90 27.61 -18.30
CA ALA A 5 -8.37 26.32 -17.81
C ALA A 5 -7.19 26.42 -16.80
N ARG A 6 -6.56 27.59 -16.64
CA ARG A 6 -5.36 27.73 -15.76
C ARG A 6 -5.67 28.10 -14.31
N ARG A 7 -6.88 28.61 -14.01
CA ARG A 7 -7.28 28.98 -12.63
C ARG A 7 -7.66 27.77 -11.78
N PHE A 8 -8.31 26.76 -12.36
CA PHE A 8 -8.76 25.58 -11.62
C PHE A 8 -7.62 24.70 -11.09
N ARG A 9 -6.50 24.60 -11.81
CA ARG A 9 -5.33 23.81 -11.38
C ARG A 9 -4.68 24.30 -10.08
N LYS A 10 -4.63 25.62 -9.86
CA LYS A 10 -4.05 26.20 -8.64
C LYS A 10 -4.96 26.06 -7.42
N THR A 11 -6.28 26.08 -7.60
CA THR A 11 -7.24 25.91 -6.50
C THR A 11 -7.23 24.47 -5.96
N ASP A 12 -7.13 23.49 -6.87
CA ASP A 12 -6.96 22.06 -6.54
C ASP A 12 -5.66 21.80 -5.75
N GLU A 13 -4.60 22.51 -6.11
CA GLU A 13 -3.29 22.42 -5.47
C GLU A 13 -3.28 23.03 -4.06
N LEU A 14 -4.09 24.06 -3.81
CA LEU A 14 -4.25 24.70 -2.49
C LEU A 14 -5.15 23.89 -1.54
N LEU A 15 -6.17 23.20 -2.07
CA LEU A 15 -6.97 22.24 -1.29
C LEU A 15 -6.13 21.03 -0.85
N ARG A 16 -5.28 20.51 -1.75
CA ARG A 16 -4.29 19.47 -1.43
C ARG A 16 -3.24 19.90 -0.40
N ARG A 17 -3.03 21.21 -0.19
CA ARG A 17 -1.98 21.73 0.70
C ARG A 17 -2.35 21.69 2.19
N ARG A 18 -3.59 21.35 2.54
CA ARG A 18 -4.10 21.39 3.92
C ARG A 18 -4.38 20.01 4.54
N MET A 19 -4.28 18.92 3.78
CA MET A 19 -4.43 17.56 4.29
C MET A 19 -3.09 16.80 4.19
N PRO A 20 -2.57 16.24 5.31
CA PRO A 20 -1.36 15.42 5.28
C PRO A 20 -1.59 14.21 4.39
N ASN A 21 -0.72 13.99 3.40
CA ASN A 21 -0.80 12.78 2.59
C ASN A 21 -0.49 11.55 3.48
N PRO A 22 -1.40 10.57 3.60
CA PRO A 22 -1.21 9.41 4.48
C PRO A 22 0.11 8.67 4.20
N ASN A 23 0.50 8.56 2.93
CA ASN A 23 1.75 7.91 2.55
C ASN A 23 3.01 8.66 3.03
N LYS A 24 2.94 9.98 3.25
CA LYS A 24 4.07 10.76 3.80
C LYS A 24 4.22 10.50 5.30
N VAL A 25 3.12 10.41 6.03
CA VAL A 25 3.11 10.13 7.48
C VAL A 25 3.63 8.71 7.75
N VAL A 26 3.19 7.74 6.95
CA VAL A 26 3.69 6.36 6.99
C VAL A 26 5.19 6.29 6.70
N ARG A 27 5.66 6.94 5.63
CA ARG A 27 7.07 6.86 5.19
C ARG A 27 8.05 7.53 6.16
N GLN A 28 7.62 8.52 6.94
CA GLN A 28 8.48 9.16 7.95
C GLN A 28 8.77 8.26 9.16
N ARG A 29 7.96 7.21 9.38
CA ARG A 29 8.13 6.28 10.49
C ARG A 29 8.88 4.99 10.12
N GLU A 30 9.22 4.79 8.85
CA GLU A 30 9.87 3.56 8.39
C GLU A 30 11.37 3.53 8.76
N THR A 31 11.79 2.47 9.44
CA THR A 31 13.18 2.14 9.76
C THR A 31 13.90 1.48 8.58
N PHE A 32 15.24 1.41 8.62
CA PHE A 32 16.04 0.79 7.56
C PHE A 32 15.71 -0.70 7.35
N GLY A 33 15.48 -1.44 8.44
CA GLY A 33 15.08 -2.85 8.37
C GLY A 33 13.73 -3.06 7.69
N GLU A 34 12.77 -2.15 7.95
CA GLU A 34 11.45 -2.20 7.31
C GLU A 34 11.52 -1.95 5.80
N ARG A 35 12.43 -1.10 5.34
CA ARG A 35 12.67 -0.87 3.90
C ARG A 35 13.22 -2.11 3.20
N VAL A 36 14.18 -2.79 3.81
CA VAL A 36 14.75 -4.03 3.25
C VAL A 36 13.68 -5.11 3.20
N ALA A 37 12.90 -5.28 4.27
CA ALA A 37 11.80 -6.23 4.32
C ALA A 37 10.69 -5.92 3.28
N ASP A 38 10.38 -4.63 3.02
CA ASP A 38 9.46 -4.24 1.95
C ASP A 38 9.99 -4.59 0.56
N SER A 39 11.30 -4.50 0.34
CA SER A 39 11.92 -4.91 -0.92
C SER A 39 11.88 -6.43 -1.10
N VAL A 40 12.17 -7.19 -0.04
CA VAL A 40 12.14 -8.66 -0.06
C VAL A 40 10.71 -9.17 -0.28
N ALA A 41 9.71 -8.60 0.40
CA ALA A 41 8.31 -8.98 0.22
C ALA A 41 7.81 -8.73 -1.21
N LYS A 42 8.17 -7.58 -1.81
CA LYS A 42 7.83 -7.27 -3.21
C LYS A 42 8.51 -8.21 -4.21
N PHE A 43 9.75 -8.60 -3.93
CA PHE A 43 10.48 -9.54 -4.78
C PHE A 43 9.89 -10.96 -4.68
N GLY A 44 9.64 -11.44 -3.46
CA GLY A 44 9.07 -12.77 -3.21
C GLY A 44 7.63 -12.95 -3.71
N GLY A 45 6.85 -11.87 -3.80
CA GLY A 45 5.48 -11.88 -4.31
C GLY A 45 5.33 -11.76 -5.84
N SER A 46 6.43 -11.71 -6.59
CA SER A 46 6.39 -11.54 -8.05
C SER A 46 6.24 -12.88 -8.79
N TRP A 47 5.40 -12.91 -9.83
CA TRP A 47 5.29 -14.06 -10.74
C TRP A 47 6.63 -14.44 -11.37
N SER A 48 7.49 -13.47 -11.65
CA SER A 48 8.83 -13.72 -12.21
C SER A 48 9.74 -14.48 -11.23
N PHE A 49 9.61 -14.24 -9.92
CA PHE A 49 10.36 -14.96 -8.90
C PHE A 49 9.95 -16.44 -8.85
N ILE A 50 8.64 -16.72 -8.92
CA ILE A 50 8.10 -18.09 -8.92
C ILE A 50 8.67 -18.89 -10.10
N PHE A 51 8.64 -18.33 -11.32
CA PHE A 51 9.18 -19.02 -12.50
C PHE A 51 10.71 -19.19 -12.44
N SER A 52 11.44 -18.17 -11.97
CA SER A 52 12.89 -18.28 -11.79
C SER A 52 13.26 -19.35 -10.76
N PHE A 53 12.54 -19.40 -9.64
CA PHE A 53 12.76 -20.39 -8.58
C PHE A 53 12.46 -21.81 -9.07
N ALA A 54 11.34 -22.00 -9.78
CA ALA A 54 11.02 -23.27 -10.42
C ALA A 54 12.09 -23.69 -11.44
N GLY A 55 12.61 -22.75 -12.25
CA GLY A 55 13.69 -23.00 -13.19
C GLY A 55 15.00 -23.44 -12.53
N VAL A 56 15.37 -22.83 -11.41
CA VAL A 56 16.54 -23.23 -10.61
C VAL A 56 16.36 -24.64 -10.04
N LEU A 57 15.18 -24.97 -9.50
CA LEU A 57 14.88 -26.32 -9.00
C LEU A 57 14.97 -27.36 -10.11
N LEU A 58 14.36 -27.10 -11.27
CA LEU A 58 14.42 -28.01 -12.42
C LEU A 58 15.85 -28.16 -12.93
N SER A 59 16.64 -27.08 -12.94
CA SER A 59 18.05 -27.12 -13.33
C SER A 59 18.87 -27.96 -12.34
N TRP A 60 18.62 -27.83 -11.03
CA TRP A 60 19.29 -28.63 -10.00
C TRP A 60 19.00 -30.12 -10.16
N ILE A 61 17.73 -30.46 -10.41
CA ILE A 61 17.30 -31.84 -10.67
C ILE A 61 17.97 -32.36 -11.95
N ALA A 62 17.97 -31.57 -13.02
CA ALA A 62 18.57 -31.96 -14.30
C ALA A 62 20.10 -32.18 -14.18
N VAL A 63 20.82 -31.29 -13.50
CA VAL A 63 22.25 -31.42 -13.25
C VAL A 63 22.55 -32.69 -12.45
N ASN A 64 21.82 -32.95 -11.36
CA ASN A 64 22.01 -34.17 -10.56
C ASN A 64 21.66 -35.45 -11.34
N ALA A 65 20.61 -35.43 -12.16
CA ALA A 65 20.22 -36.57 -13.01
C ALA A 65 21.24 -36.87 -14.12
N ILE A 66 21.85 -35.83 -14.70
CA ILE A 66 22.90 -35.97 -15.72
C ILE A 66 24.23 -36.42 -15.09
N LEU A 67 24.60 -35.88 -13.93
CA LEU A 67 25.77 -36.31 -13.16
C LEU A 67 25.69 -37.80 -12.79
N LEU A 68 24.51 -38.26 -12.37
CA LEU A 68 24.24 -39.68 -12.09
C LEU A 68 24.47 -40.59 -13.31
N ARG A 69 24.18 -40.10 -14.53
CA ARG A 69 24.30 -40.89 -15.77
C ARG A 69 25.69 -40.83 -16.41
N ASN A 70 26.41 -39.72 -16.29
CA ASN A 70 27.59 -39.45 -17.13
C ASN A 70 28.92 -39.43 -16.36
N VAL A 71 28.93 -39.31 -15.03
CA VAL A 71 30.16 -39.16 -14.24
C VAL A 71 30.21 -40.26 -13.19
N GLY A 72 31.15 -41.20 -13.34
CA GLY A 72 31.29 -42.39 -12.48
C GLY A 72 31.62 -42.13 -10.99
N ASN A 73 31.58 -40.86 -10.53
CA ASN A 73 31.85 -40.46 -9.15
C ASN A 73 30.59 -40.42 -8.26
N GLY A 74 29.43 -40.83 -8.78
CA GLY A 74 28.15 -40.82 -8.06
C GLY A 74 27.48 -39.44 -8.02
N PRO A 75 26.17 -39.38 -7.78
CA PRO A 75 25.42 -38.13 -7.72
C PRO A 75 25.83 -37.32 -6.48
N PHE A 76 25.91 -35.99 -6.63
CA PHE A 76 26.17 -35.08 -5.50
C PHE A 76 24.99 -35.07 -4.51
N ASP A 77 23.75 -35.16 -5.00
CA ASP A 77 22.52 -35.31 -4.20
C ASP A 77 21.66 -36.46 -4.78
N PRO A 78 21.88 -37.71 -4.34
CA PRO A 78 21.11 -38.87 -4.81
C PRO A 78 19.62 -38.74 -4.45
N TYR A 79 18.75 -39.30 -5.30
CA TYR A 79 17.32 -39.42 -4.98
C TYR A 79 17.17 -40.12 -3.61
N PRO A 80 16.48 -39.52 -2.61
CA PRO A 80 15.37 -38.55 -2.69
C PRO A 80 15.73 -37.05 -2.50
N PHE A 81 16.95 -36.62 -2.84
CA PHE A 81 17.43 -35.22 -2.75
C PHE A 81 17.39 -34.64 -1.33
N ILE A 82 18.20 -35.19 -0.42
CA ILE A 82 18.23 -34.80 1.00
C ILE A 82 18.70 -33.36 1.18
N LEU A 83 19.70 -32.92 0.40
CA LEU A 83 20.20 -31.55 0.52
C LEU A 83 19.15 -30.55 0.03
N LEU A 84 18.52 -30.83 -1.10
CA LEU A 84 17.44 -29.98 -1.62
C LEU A 84 16.27 -29.88 -0.63
N ASN A 85 15.85 -31.00 -0.05
CA ASN A 85 14.77 -31.02 0.94
C ASN A 85 15.13 -30.24 2.21
N LEU A 86 16.38 -30.32 2.67
CA LEU A 86 16.85 -29.55 3.81
C LEU A 86 16.79 -28.05 3.52
N PHE A 87 17.31 -27.61 2.37
CA PHE A 87 17.26 -26.21 1.95
C PHE A 87 15.82 -25.69 1.81
N LEU A 88 14.94 -26.46 1.16
CA LEU A 88 13.53 -26.09 1.01
C LEU A 88 12.81 -25.97 2.36
N SER A 89 13.13 -26.87 3.30
CA SER A 89 12.55 -26.85 4.65
C SER A 89 13.02 -25.65 5.45
N MET A 90 14.31 -25.29 5.38
CA MET A 90 14.83 -24.06 5.99
C MET A 90 14.21 -22.80 5.36
N LEU A 91 14.06 -22.79 4.03
CA LEU A 91 13.43 -21.68 3.31
C LEU A 91 11.97 -21.51 3.76
N ALA A 92 11.21 -22.60 3.82
CA ALA A 92 9.81 -22.61 4.27
C ALA A 92 9.66 -22.17 5.74
N ALA A 93 10.58 -22.58 6.63
CA ALA A 93 10.56 -22.17 8.03
C ALA A 93 10.70 -20.65 8.20
N ILE A 94 11.52 -20.01 7.36
CA ILE A 94 11.72 -18.55 7.39
C ILE A 94 10.58 -17.80 6.67
N GLN A 95 9.86 -18.45 5.74
CA GLN A 95 8.75 -17.82 5.01
C GLN A 95 7.62 -17.34 5.93
N ALA A 96 7.17 -18.16 6.88
CA ALA A 96 6.03 -17.80 7.73
C ALA A 96 6.27 -16.52 8.58
N PRO A 97 7.41 -16.36 9.27
CA PRO A 97 7.75 -15.09 9.94
C PRO A 97 7.89 -13.91 8.98
N VAL A 98 8.48 -14.09 7.80
CA VAL A 98 8.63 -13.01 6.81
C VAL A 98 7.26 -12.55 6.30
N ILE A 99 6.36 -13.48 6.03
CA ILE A 99 4.97 -13.20 5.64
C ILE A 99 4.27 -12.46 6.78
N MET A 100 4.39 -12.94 8.02
CA MET A 100 3.78 -12.31 9.21
C MET A 100 4.33 -10.89 9.46
N MET A 101 5.64 -10.67 9.29
CA MET A 101 6.25 -9.34 9.36
C MET A 101 5.72 -8.41 8.26
N SER A 102 5.54 -8.93 7.05
CA SER A 102 4.94 -8.16 5.94
C SER A 102 3.48 -7.84 6.21
N GLN A 103 2.71 -8.77 6.79
CA GLN A 103 1.30 -8.58 7.16
C GLN A 103 1.17 -7.54 8.27
N ASN A 104 1.85 -7.73 9.41
CA ASN A 104 1.87 -6.78 10.52
C ASN A 104 2.22 -5.36 10.07
N ARG A 105 3.12 -5.22 9.09
CA ARG A 105 3.47 -3.92 8.50
C ARG A 105 2.34 -3.33 7.68
N GLN A 106 1.66 -4.11 6.84
CA GLN A 106 0.51 -3.62 6.07
C GLN A 106 -0.63 -3.20 7.02
N ASP A 107 -0.92 -4.00 8.05
CA ASP A 107 -1.95 -3.69 9.04
C ASP A 107 -1.65 -2.38 9.78
N ALA A 108 -0.39 -2.13 10.13
CA ALA A 108 0.02 -0.86 10.73
C ALA A 108 -0.18 0.33 9.77
N LYS A 109 0.14 0.16 8.48
CA LYS A 109 -0.08 1.19 7.44
C LYS A 109 -1.57 1.47 7.24
N ASP A 110 -2.39 0.42 7.21
CA ASP A 110 -3.82 0.53 7.01
C ASP A 110 -4.53 1.12 8.23
N ARG A 111 -4.07 0.83 9.45
CA ARG A 111 -4.56 1.49 10.67
C ARG A 111 -4.32 2.99 10.65
N ILE A 112 -3.12 3.44 10.24
CA ILE A 112 -2.81 4.88 10.14
C ILE A 112 -3.68 5.56 9.07
N ARG A 113 -3.88 4.89 7.92
CA ARG A 113 -4.76 5.41 6.87
C ARG A 113 -6.21 5.54 7.35
N SER A 114 -6.74 4.51 8.00
CA SER A 114 -8.09 4.51 8.56
C SER A 114 -8.30 5.65 9.57
N GLU A 115 -7.32 5.87 10.46
CA GLU A 115 -7.35 6.98 11.42
C GLU A 115 -7.36 8.36 10.72
N LEU A 116 -6.54 8.53 9.69
CA LEU A 116 -6.51 9.79 8.93
C LEU A 116 -7.82 10.02 8.16
N ASP A 117 -8.36 8.98 7.54
CA ASP A 117 -9.64 9.06 6.83
C ASP A 117 -10.78 9.38 7.80
N TYR A 118 -10.78 8.81 9.00
CA TYR A 118 -11.73 9.13 10.07
C TYR A 118 -11.66 10.62 10.46
N GLN A 119 -10.46 11.16 10.69
CA GLN A 119 -10.27 12.57 11.03
C GLN A 119 -10.72 13.51 9.91
N VAL A 120 -10.47 13.16 8.65
CA VAL A 120 -10.94 13.92 7.50
C VAL A 120 -12.46 13.92 7.43
N ASN A 121 -13.10 12.77 7.65
CA ASN A 121 -14.55 12.65 7.63
C ASN A 121 -15.19 13.49 8.74
N LEU A 122 -14.68 13.41 9.97
CA LEU A 122 -15.17 14.22 11.09
C LEU A 122 -15.03 15.73 10.81
N LYS A 123 -13.91 16.13 10.22
CA LYS A 123 -13.70 17.54 9.84
C LYS A 123 -14.69 17.99 8.76
N ALA A 124 -14.95 17.15 7.76
CA ALA A 124 -15.92 17.44 6.71
C ALA A 124 -17.33 17.58 7.29
N GLU A 125 -17.72 16.72 8.23
CA GLU A 125 -18.99 16.80 8.94
C GLU A 125 -19.14 18.13 9.69
N LEU A 126 -18.13 18.55 10.44
CA LEU A 126 -18.12 19.85 11.13
C LEU A 126 -18.21 21.03 10.15
N GLU A 127 -17.49 20.98 9.03
CA GLU A 127 -17.54 22.02 8.00
C GLU A 127 -18.93 22.11 7.35
N ILE A 128 -19.62 20.97 7.16
CA ILE A 128 -21.00 20.91 6.64
C ILE A 128 -21.98 21.51 7.66
N MET A 129 -21.85 21.19 8.95
CA MET A 129 -22.70 21.77 9.99
C MET A 129 -22.56 23.29 10.04
N GLN A 130 -21.33 23.80 10.00
CA GLN A 130 -21.07 25.24 9.94
C GLN A 130 -21.62 25.91 8.68
N LEU A 131 -21.62 25.20 7.55
CA LEU A 131 -22.21 25.68 6.31
C LEU A 131 -23.74 25.73 6.41
N HIS A 132 -24.36 24.73 7.04
CA HIS A 132 -25.80 24.66 7.28
C HIS A 132 -26.26 25.83 8.17
N GLU A 133 -25.58 26.09 9.29
CA GLU A 133 -25.89 27.23 10.17
C GLU A 133 -25.83 28.57 9.44
N LYS A 134 -24.82 28.76 8.58
CA LYS A 134 -24.70 29.98 7.76
C LYS A 134 -25.82 30.07 6.73
N PHE A 135 -26.22 28.95 6.14
CA PHE A 135 -27.31 28.90 5.18
C PHE A 135 -28.65 29.27 5.84
N ASP A 136 -28.93 28.72 7.02
CA ASP A 136 -30.14 29.02 7.79
C ASP A 136 -30.20 30.49 8.20
N ARG A 137 -29.05 31.06 8.62
CA ARG A 137 -28.97 32.50 8.92
C ARG A 137 -29.26 33.36 7.69
N LEU A 138 -28.71 33.02 6.52
CA LEU A 138 -28.98 33.73 5.28
C LEU A 138 -30.46 33.61 4.87
N GLN A 139 -31.08 32.43 5.03
CA GLN A 139 -32.51 32.25 4.80
C GLN A 139 -33.35 33.15 5.71
N GLN A 140 -33.02 33.24 7.01
CA GLN A 140 -33.70 34.13 7.94
C GLN A 140 -33.56 35.61 7.54
N GLU A 141 -32.36 36.08 7.21
CA GLU A 141 -32.15 37.47 6.78
C GLU A 141 -32.94 37.82 5.50
N LEU A 142 -33.08 36.88 4.57
CA LEU A 142 -33.88 37.07 3.37
C LEU A 142 -35.39 37.14 3.69
N LEU A 143 -35.89 36.26 4.56
CA LEU A 143 -37.28 36.28 5.01
C LEU A 143 -37.62 37.59 5.73
N GLU A 144 -36.73 38.08 6.61
CA GLU A 144 -36.91 39.37 7.29
C GLU A 144 -36.91 40.54 6.30
N ARG A 145 -36.05 40.51 5.29
CA ARG A 145 -36.02 41.55 4.24
C ARG A 145 -37.26 41.56 3.37
N GLU A 146 -37.85 40.41 3.09
CA GLU A 146 -39.12 40.32 2.36
C GLU A 146 -40.29 40.78 3.24
N ALA A 147 -40.32 40.40 4.52
CA ALA A 147 -41.34 40.85 5.47
C ALA A 147 -41.28 42.36 5.75
N GLY A 148 -40.08 42.96 5.74
CA GLY A 148 -39.85 44.39 5.94
C GLY A 148 -40.05 45.26 4.68
N ARG A 149 -40.44 44.69 3.54
CA ARG A 149 -40.74 45.44 2.31
C ARG A 149 -42.23 45.82 2.29
N PRO A 150 -42.64 47.03 2.71
CA PRO A 150 -44.00 47.48 2.46
C PRO A 150 -44.22 47.54 0.95
N GLY A 151 -45.39 47.06 0.52
CA GLY A 151 -45.76 46.88 -0.87
C GLY A 151 -45.42 48.07 -1.76
N ARG A 152 -44.92 47.76 -2.96
CA ARG A 152 -45.04 48.65 -4.11
C ARG A 152 -46.48 48.65 -4.60
#